data_AF-A0A832EKA4-F1
#
_entry.id   AF-A0A832EKA4-F1
#
_cell.length_a   1.000
_cell.length_b   1.000
_cell.length_c   1.000
_cell.angle_alpha   90.00
_cell.angle_beta   90.00
_cell.angle_gamma   90.00
#
_symmetry.space_group_name_H-M   'P 1'
#
loop_
_entity.id
_entity.type
_entity.pdbx_description
1 polymer ?
#
loop_
_entity_poly.entity_id
_entity_poly.type
_entity_poly.pdbx_seq_one_letter_code
_entity_poly.pdbx_strand_id
1 'polypeptide(L)'
;MPSDDCQLILVLPAHVHDADMTAAVISAQAGNDIAAVLMPPCDKKIPPQLLNRTAEALSPVVRGHGVAFLLADRKISLFSEAFDGIHVFGSALDIKAARQSL
;
A
#
# COMPACT_ATOMS: atom_id res chain seq x y z
N MET A 1 -8.17 -19.94 -24.82
CA MET A 1 -9.22 -19.33 -23.97
C MET A 1 -8.63 -18.06 -23.39
N PRO A 2 -9.41 -16.97 -23.21
CA PRO A 2 -8.92 -15.89 -22.34
C PRO A 2 -8.70 -16.52 -20.97
N SER A 3 -7.52 -16.34 -20.39
CA SER A 3 -7.30 -16.73 -19.02
C SER A 3 -8.11 -15.75 -18.15
N ASP A 4 -9.02 -16.28 -17.34
CA ASP A 4 -9.71 -15.49 -16.31
C ASP A 4 -8.72 -15.23 -15.16
N ASP A 5 -7.58 -14.60 -15.47
CA ASP A 5 -6.52 -14.25 -14.53
C ASP A 5 -7.00 -13.05 -13.71
N CYS A 6 -7.87 -13.30 -12.73
CA CYS A 6 -8.27 -12.32 -11.75
C CYS A 6 -7.07 -11.93 -10.90
N GLN A 7 -6.57 -10.72 -11.08
CA GLN A 7 -5.54 -10.16 -10.21
C GLN A 7 -6.15 -9.60 -8.92
N LEU A 8 -5.56 -9.94 -7.78
CA LEU A 8 -5.99 -9.51 -6.47
C LEU A 8 -5.25 -8.24 -6.02
N ILE A 9 -5.96 -7.39 -5.27
CA ILE A 9 -5.35 -6.29 -4.51
C ILE A 9 -5.45 -6.65 -3.03
N LEU A 10 -4.30 -6.76 -2.37
CA LEU A 10 -4.25 -7.04 -0.93
C LEU A 10 -4.35 -5.73 -0.16
N VAL A 11 -5.46 -5.50 0.53
CA VAL A 11 -5.61 -4.34 1.42
C VAL A 11 -5.16 -4.71 2.82
N LEU A 12 -4.15 -4.01 3.34
CA LEU A 12 -3.64 -4.26 4.68
C LEU A 12 -4.66 -3.84 5.75
N PRO A 13 -4.61 -4.43 6.95
CA PRO A 13 -5.39 -3.95 8.09
C PRO A 13 -5.04 -2.51 8.44
N ALA A 14 -6.02 -1.73 8.92
CA ALA A 14 -5.81 -0.33 9.33
C ALA A 14 -4.91 -0.17 10.58
N HIS A 15 -4.65 -1.27 11.29
CA HIS A 15 -3.81 -1.27 12.49
C HIS A 15 -2.37 -1.62 12.11
N VAL A 16 -1.53 -0.59 12.05
CA VAL A 16 -0.17 -0.59 11.50
C VAL A 16 0.86 -1.35 12.36
N HIS A 17 0.42 -2.10 13.36
CA HIS A 17 1.25 -2.61 14.46
C HIS A 17 1.05 -4.08 14.80
N ASP A 18 0.47 -4.86 13.89
CA ASP A 18 0.44 -6.29 14.08
C ASP A 18 1.86 -6.86 13.90
N ALA A 19 2.41 -7.46 14.97
CA ALA A 19 3.73 -8.08 14.95
C ALA A 19 3.83 -9.16 13.86
N ASP A 20 2.68 -9.69 13.44
CA ASP A 20 2.56 -10.73 12.44
C ASP A 20 2.28 -10.20 11.02
N MET A 21 2.16 -8.88 10.82
CA MET A 21 1.76 -8.32 9.51
C MET A 21 2.74 -8.68 8.38
N THR A 22 4.05 -8.61 8.63
CA THR A 22 5.05 -8.97 7.61
C THR A 22 4.91 -10.45 7.22
N ALA A 23 4.73 -11.34 8.19
CA ALA A 23 4.53 -12.76 7.92
C ALA A 23 3.23 -13.03 7.16
N ALA A 24 2.15 -12.31 7.51
CA ALA A 24 0.88 -12.39 6.80
C ALA A 24 1.00 -11.91 5.34
N VAL A 25 1.72 -10.81 5.09
CA VAL A 25 1.98 -10.31 3.73
C VAL A 25 2.80 -11.32 2.92
N ILE A 26 3.86 -11.89 3.50
CA ILE A 26 4.66 -12.95 2.84
C ILE A 26 3.75 -14.14 2.49
N SER A 27 2.94 -14.59 3.43
CA SER A 27 2.03 -15.73 3.25
C SER A 27 1.00 -15.45 2.15
N ALA A 28 0.43 -14.24 2.12
CA ALA A 28 -0.52 -13.84 1.09
C ALA A 28 0.12 -13.78 -0.31
N GLN A 29 1.35 -13.30 -0.41
CA GLN A 29 2.07 -13.20 -1.69
C GLN A 29 2.48 -14.56 -2.28
N ALA A 30 2.51 -15.62 -1.47
CA ALA A 30 2.80 -16.98 -1.95
C ALA A 30 1.77 -17.51 -2.97
N GLY A 31 0.57 -16.91 -3.03
CA GLY A 31 -0.45 -17.23 -4.04
C GLY A 31 -0.13 -16.75 -5.46
N ASN A 32 0.81 -15.80 -5.61
CA ASN A 32 1.27 -15.24 -6.89
C ASN A 32 0.16 -14.68 -7.82
N ASP A 33 -0.98 -14.31 -7.25
CA ASP A 33 -2.14 -13.70 -7.91
C ASP A 33 -2.36 -12.23 -7.48
N ILE A 34 -1.53 -11.72 -6.56
CA ILE A 34 -1.59 -10.34 -6.07
C ILE A 34 -0.88 -9.40 -7.05
N ALA A 35 -1.59 -8.40 -7.56
CA ALA A 35 -1.03 -7.34 -8.41
C ALA A 35 -0.55 -6.11 -7.63
N ALA A 36 -1.14 -5.83 -6.47
CA ALA A 36 -0.74 -4.71 -5.63
C ALA A 36 -1.07 -4.96 -4.15
N VAL A 37 -0.27 -4.37 -3.27
CA VAL A 37 -0.57 -4.26 -1.85
C VAL A 37 -0.95 -2.81 -1.54
N LEU A 38 -2.06 -2.61 -0.84
CA LEU A 38 -2.58 -1.30 -0.47
C LEU A 38 -2.50 -1.11 1.04
N MET A 39 -1.62 -0.21 1.48
CA MET A 39 -1.62 0.28 2.86
C MET A 39 -2.76 1.27 3.03
N PRO A 40 -3.77 0.99 3.87
CA PRO A 40 -4.90 1.89 4.10
C PRO A 40 -4.43 3.17 4.80
N PRO A 41 -5.25 4.24 4.77
CA PRO A 41 -4.93 5.43 5.53
C PRO A 41 -4.88 5.08 7.00
N CYS A 42 -3.82 5.51 7.67
CA CYS A 42 -3.78 5.48 9.12
C CYS A 42 -5.01 6.17 9.68
N ASP A 43 -5.63 5.57 10.71
CA ASP A 43 -6.61 6.30 11.50
C ASP A 43 -5.96 7.59 12.04
N LYS A 44 -6.78 8.58 12.41
CA LYS A 44 -6.27 9.88 12.91
C LYS A 44 -5.41 9.76 14.18
N LYS A 45 -5.33 8.57 14.80
CA LYS A 45 -4.61 8.31 16.05
C LYS A 45 -3.24 7.66 15.80
N ILE A 46 -2.94 7.17 14.60
CA ILE A 46 -1.64 6.60 14.29
C ILE A 46 -0.64 7.71 13.91
N PRO A 47 0.53 7.78 14.58
CA PRO A 47 1.56 8.74 14.21
C PRO A 47 2.13 8.51 12.81
N PRO A 48 2.37 9.56 12.00
CA PRO A 48 3.03 9.45 10.69
C PRO A 48 4.35 8.67 10.71
N GLN A 49 5.14 8.82 11.77
CA GLN A 49 6.41 8.11 11.92
C GLN A 49 6.23 6.59 11.99
N LEU A 50 5.08 6.16 12.51
CA LEU A 50 4.74 4.75 12.64
C LEU A 50 4.39 4.13 11.29
N LEU A 51 3.57 4.86 10.52
CA LEU A 51 3.24 4.51 9.14
C LEU A 51 4.51 4.34 8.31
N ASN A 52 5.41 5.32 8.37
CA ASN A 52 6.64 5.30 7.57
C ASN A 52 7.54 4.11 7.95
N ARG A 53 7.75 3.84 9.24
CA ARG A 53 8.55 2.69 9.69
C ARG A 53 7.94 1.36 9.23
N THR A 54 6.63 1.22 9.32
CA THR A 54 5.95 0.02 8.85
C THR A 54 6.05 -0.11 7.33
N ALA A 55 5.88 0.99 6.60
CA ALA A 55 6.02 1.00 5.14
C ALA A 55 7.45 0.61 4.72
N GLU A 56 8.47 1.16 5.37
CA GLU A 56 9.88 0.82 5.13
C GLU A 56 10.17 -0.67 5.40
N ALA A 57 9.56 -1.24 6.44
CA ALA A 57 9.71 -2.67 6.76
C ALA A 57 9.01 -3.58 5.74
N LEU A 58 7.83 -3.20 5.24
CA LEU A 58 7.05 -4.00 4.30
C LEU A 58 7.50 -3.84 2.85
N SER A 59 8.00 -2.66 2.47
CA SER A 59 8.42 -2.34 1.10
C SER A 59 9.34 -3.40 0.46
N PRO A 60 10.45 -3.86 1.09
CA PRO A 60 11.33 -4.86 0.48
C PRO A 60 10.64 -6.23 0.32
N VAL A 61 9.72 -6.57 1.21
CA VAL A 61 8.95 -7.82 1.16
C VAL A 61 7.98 -7.80 -0.01
N VAL A 62 7.23 -6.70 -0.14
CA VAL A 62 6.24 -6.52 -1.20
C VAL A 62 6.94 -6.49 -2.57
N ARG A 63 7.95 -5.63 -2.71
CA ARG A 63 8.73 -5.47 -3.96
C ARG A 63 9.52 -6.72 -4.32
N GLY A 64 9.94 -7.53 -3.34
CA GLY A 64 10.62 -8.80 -3.57
C GLY A 64 9.81 -9.81 -4.40
N HIS A 65 8.48 -9.66 -4.42
CA HIS A 65 7.57 -10.47 -5.23
C HIS A 65 7.17 -9.77 -6.55
N GLY A 66 7.77 -8.64 -6.91
CA GLY A 66 7.43 -7.88 -8.12
C GLY A 66 6.06 -7.17 -8.05
N VAL A 67 5.52 -7.02 -6.84
CA VAL A 67 4.20 -6.41 -6.58
C VAL A 67 4.37 -4.95 -6.20
N ALA A 68 3.47 -4.07 -6.67
CA ALA A 68 3.49 -2.65 -6.31
C ALA A 68 2.94 -2.41 -4.90
N PHE A 69 3.57 -1.51 -4.14
CA PHE A 69 3.12 -1.11 -2.81
C PHE A 69 2.52 0.30 -2.82
N LEU A 70 1.24 0.41 -2.48
CA LEU A 70 0.45 1.63 -2.63
C LEU A 70 0.03 2.19 -1.28
N LEU A 71 0.07 3.51 -1.12
CA LEU A 71 -0.53 4.21 0.02
C LEU A 71 -1.93 4.72 -0.35
N ALA A 72 -2.96 4.27 0.35
CA ALA A 72 -4.26 4.90 0.30
C ALA A 72 -4.30 6.03 1.33
N ASP A 73 -4.21 7.29 0.91
CA ASP A 73 -4.35 8.41 1.84
C ASP A 73 -5.02 9.61 1.19
N ARG A 74 -5.64 10.44 2.04
CA ARG A 74 -6.13 11.76 1.67
C ARG A 74 -5.03 12.82 1.70
N LYS A 75 -3.88 12.54 2.34
CA LYS A 75 -2.75 13.47 2.49
C LYS A 75 -1.50 12.94 1.82
N ILE A 76 -1.14 13.52 0.67
CA ILE A 76 0.08 13.20 -0.09
C ILE A 76 1.35 13.42 0.73
N SER A 77 1.34 14.29 1.75
CA SER A 77 2.51 14.56 2.62
C SER A 77 3.00 13.34 3.40
N LEU A 78 2.22 12.26 3.45
CA LEU A 78 2.60 10.99 4.09
C LEU A 78 3.22 9.99 3.10
N PHE A 79 3.25 10.34 1.82
CA PHE A 79 3.93 9.55 0.80
C PHE A 79 5.45 9.57 1.04
N SER A 80 6.09 8.42 0.84
CA SER A 80 7.53 8.22 1.01
C SER A 80 8.05 7.26 -0.06
N GLU A 81 9.37 7.15 -0.20
CA GLU A 81 10.04 6.26 -1.16
C GLU A 81 9.75 4.75 -0.91
N ALA A 82 9.15 4.41 0.23
CA ALA A 82 8.71 3.06 0.52
C ALA A 82 7.53 2.61 -0.38
N PHE A 83 6.76 3.56 -0.91
CA PHE A 83 5.61 3.31 -1.76
C PHE A 83 5.93 3.55 -3.24
N ASP A 84 5.29 2.78 -4.11
CA ASP A 84 5.38 2.87 -5.57
C ASP A 84 4.26 3.74 -6.16
N GLY A 85 3.25 4.06 -5.36
CA GLY A 85 2.13 4.89 -5.79
C GLY A 85 1.13 5.19 -4.68
N ILE A 86 0.12 5.98 -5.03
CA ILE A 86 -0.90 6.47 -4.10
C ILE A 86 -2.28 6.18 -4.68
N HIS A 87 -3.16 5.66 -3.84
CA HIS A 87 -4.59 5.60 -4.09
C HIS A 87 -5.27 6.86 -3.52
N VAL A 88 -5.74 7.72 -4.41
CA VAL A 88 -6.40 8.99 -4.06
C VAL A 88 -7.91 8.79 -3.96
N PHE A 89 -8.49 9.14 -2.81
CA PHE A 89 -9.94 9.30 -2.68
C PHE A 89 -10.32 10.74 -3.02
N GLY A 90 -11.10 10.96 -4.09
CA GLY A 90 -11.56 12.31 -4.41
C GLY A 90 -12.04 12.53 -5.84
N SER A 91 -12.16 13.81 -6.19
CA SER A 91 -12.51 14.30 -7.52
C SER A 91 -11.33 14.27 -8.49
N ALA A 92 -11.59 14.52 -9.78
CA ALA A 92 -10.52 14.69 -10.78
C ALA A 92 -9.54 15.82 -10.43
N LEU A 93 -9.98 16.83 -9.68
CA LEU A 93 -9.12 17.92 -9.22
C LEU A 93 -8.13 17.42 -8.15
N ASP A 94 -8.58 16.56 -7.24
CA ASP A 94 -7.73 15.95 -6.20
C ASP A 94 -6.67 15.03 -6.82
N ILE A 95 -7.06 14.25 -7.85
CA ILE A 95 -6.13 13.43 -8.64
C ILE A 95 -5.08 14.31 -9.33
N LYS A 96 -5.50 15.43 -9.94
CA LYS A 96 -4.59 16.37 -10.60
C LYS A 96 -3.60 16.98 -9.61
N ALA A 97 -4.05 17.37 -8.43
CA ALA A 97 -3.20 17.92 -7.37
C ALA A 97 -2.20 16.88 -6.87
N ALA A 98 -2.63 15.62 -6.69
CA ALA A 98 -1.75 14.52 -6.29
C ALA A 98 -0.63 14.29 -7.30
N ARG A 99 -0.95 14.24 -8.60
CA ARG A 99 0.05 14.07 -9.66
C ARG A 99 1.12 15.17 -9.69
N GLN A 100 0.81 16.37 -9.23
CA GLN A 100 1.76 17.50 -9.21
C GLN A 100 2.67 17.50 -7.96
N SER A 101 2.38 16.64 -6.98
CA SER A 101 3.02 16.62 -5.66
C SER A 101 3.87 15.36 -5.42
N LEU A 102 3.93 14.46 -6.41
CA LEU A 102 4.76 13.25 -6.46
C LEU A 102 5.94 13.50 -7.41
#